data_AF-A0A1B1U647-F1
#
_entry.id   AF-A0A1B1U647-F1
#
_cell.length_a   1.000
_cell.length_b   1.000
_cell.length_c   1.000
_cell.angle_alpha   90.00
_cell.angle_beta   90.00
_cell.angle_gamma   90.00
#
_symmetry.space_group_name_H-M   'P 1'
#
loop_
_entity.id
_entity.type
_entity.pdbx_description
1 polymer ?
#
loop_
_entity_poly.entity_id
_entity_poly.type
_entity_poly.pdbx_seq_one_letter_code
_entity_poly.pdbx_strand_id
1 'polypeptide(L)' 'MPNPQNTTKDFETLIEEAKTSLDKLNTPELSLKESLAIYTQGIQSLEEAQKLLEEAKLQYTQIQMENQ' A
#
# COMPACT_ATOMS: atom_id res chain seq x y z
N MET A 1 1.77 -12.63 -26.00
CA MET A 1 2.76 -11.82 -25.26
C MET A 1 2.03 -11.23 -24.05
N PRO A 2 2.44 -11.48 -22.80
CA PRO A 2 1.82 -10.78 -21.69
C PRO A 2 2.25 -9.31 -21.76
N ASN A 3 1.24 -8.44 -21.79
CA ASN A 3 1.38 -6.99 -21.84
C ASN A 3 2.05 -6.50 -20.54
N PRO A 4 3.13 -5.70 -20.58
CA PRO A 4 3.71 -5.07 -19.39
C PRO A 4 2.78 -3.93 -18.94
N GLN A 5 1.59 -4.28 -18.43
CA GLN A 5 0.71 -3.32 -17.78
C GLN A 5 1.38 -2.88 -16.49
N ASN A 6 1.98 -1.70 -16.57
CA ASN A 6 2.03 -0.67 -15.53
C ASN A 6 1.92 -1.25 -14.10
N THR A 7 3.05 -1.46 -13.45
CA THR A 7 3.20 -2.06 -12.12
C THR A 7 2.74 -1.11 -11.00
N THR A 8 1.54 -0.56 -11.10
CA THR A 8 0.88 0.16 -10.02
C THR A 8 0.04 -0.85 -9.26
N LYS A 9 0.45 -1.18 -8.03
CA LYS A 9 -0.30 -2.15 -7.21
C LYS A 9 -1.62 -1.52 -6.78
N ASP A 10 -2.69 -2.29 -6.84
CA ASP A 10 -4.01 -1.84 -6.36
C ASP A 10 -4.02 -1.68 -4.84
N PHE A 11 -4.93 -0.83 -4.34
CA PHE A 11 -5.09 -0.55 -2.91
C PHE A 11 -5.22 -1.82 -2.07
N GLU A 12 -6.05 -2.78 -2.49
CA GLU A 12 -6.24 -4.03 -1.75
C GLU A 12 -4.93 -4.83 -1.65
N THR A 13 -4.18 -4.93 -2.74
CA THR A 13 -2.88 -5.61 -2.79
C THR A 13 -1.88 -4.98 -1.82
N LEU A 14 -1.82 -3.64 -1.77
CA LEU A 14 -0.93 -2.91 -0.85
C LEU A 14 -1.29 -3.13 0.63
N ILE A 15 -2.59 -3.13 0.94
CA ILE A 15 -3.08 -3.43 2.29
C ILE A 15 -2.78 -4.88 2.68
N GLU A 16 -2.91 -5.83 1.75
CA GLU A 16 -2.63 -7.23 1.98
C GLU A 16 -1.12 -7.49 2.21
N GLU A 17 -0.25 -6.80 1.46
CA GLU A 17 1.19 -6.81 1.67
C GLU A 17 1.60 -6.21 3.03
N ALA A 18 0.97 -5.10 3.42
CA ALA A 18 1.18 -4.50 4.73
C ALA A 18 0.76 -5.45 5.87
N LYS A 19 -0.42 -6.07 5.77
CA LYS A 19 -0.89 -7.06 6.74
C LYS A 19 0.05 -8.26 6.82
N THR A 20 0.44 -8.81 5.68
CA THR A 20 1.37 -9.94 5.62
C THR A 20 2.71 -9.61 6.27
N SER A 21 3.18 -8.36 6.08
CA SER A 21 4.43 -7.89 6.70
C SER A 21 4.28 -7.78 8.23
N LEU A 22 3.17 -7.22 8.72
CA LEU A 22 2.86 -7.16 10.15
C LEU A 22 2.71 -8.56 10.78
N ASP A 23 2.06 -9.49 10.09
CA ASP A 23 1.90 -10.88 10.55
C ASP A 23 3.26 -11.60 10.66
N LYS A 24 4.18 -11.33 9.74
CA LYS A 24 5.56 -11.82 9.83
C LYS A 24 6.27 -11.26 11.07
N LEU A 25 6.08 -9.99 11.43
CA LEU A 25 6.68 -9.43 12.65
C LEU A 25 6.22 -10.11 13.94
N ASN A 26 5.05 -10.74 13.95
CA ASN A 26 4.57 -11.51 15.08
C ASN A 26 5.24 -12.89 15.22
N THR A 27 6.07 -13.31 14.25
CA THR A 27 6.84 -14.56 14.37
C THR A 27 8.12 -14.37 15.19
N PRO A 28 8.37 -15.23 16.21
CA PRO A 28 9.48 -15.07 17.15
C PRO A 28 10.86 -15.46 16.61
N GLU A 29 10.96 -15.90 15.35
CA GLU A 29 12.22 -16.33 14.71
C GLU A 29 12.95 -15.24 13.91
N LEU A 30 12.43 -14.01 13.85
CA LEU A 30 13.06 -12.92 13.09
C LEU A 30 14.19 -12.24 13.86
N SER A 31 15.32 -12.02 13.19
CA SER A 31 16.35 -11.13 13.74
C SER A 31 15.87 -9.68 13.74
N LEU A 32 16.35 -8.86 14.68
CA LEU A 32 15.99 -7.45 14.78
C LEU A 32 16.12 -6.68 13.45
N LYS A 33 17.14 -7.00 12.66
CA LYS A 33 17.38 -6.39 11.34
C LYS A 33 16.28 -6.75 10.34
N GLU A 34 15.85 -8.01 10.34
CA GLU A 34 14.77 -8.48 9.47
C GLU A 34 13.43 -7.90 9.91
N SER A 35 13.18 -7.84 11.22
CA SER A 35 11.98 -7.20 11.77
C SER A 35 11.90 -5.72 11.37
N LEU A 36 13.02 -4.99 11.41
CA LEU A 36 13.05 -3.60 10.95
C LEU A 36 12.79 -3.49 9.45
N ALA A 37 13.40 -4.35 8.63
CA ALA A 37 13.19 -4.34 7.18
C ALA A 37 11.73 -4.62 6.81
N ILE A 38 11.13 -5.65 7.42
CA ILE A 38 9.73 -6.03 7.21
C ILE A 38 8.78 -4.93 7.68
N TYR A 39 9.07 -4.31 8.83
CA TYR A 39 8.30 -3.17 9.32
C TYR A 39 8.33 -2.00 8.33
N THR A 40 9.52 -1.63 7.85
CA THR A 40 9.66 -0.55 6.85
C THR A 40 8.90 -0.87 5.56
N GLN A 41 8.95 -2.12 5.09
CA GLN A 41 8.18 -2.54 3.91
C GLN A 41 6.67 -2.46 4.13
N GLY A 42 6.19 -2.88 5.31
CA GLY A 42 4.77 -2.77 5.67
C GLY A 42 4.29 -1.32 5.71
N ILE A 43 5.10 -0.43 6.30
CA ILE A 43 4.81 1.02 6.34
C ILE A 43 4.78 1.62 4.94
N GLN A 44 5.76 1.31 4.08
CA GLN A 44 5.77 1.81 2.70
C GLN A 44 4.52 1.38 1.92
N SER A 45 4.09 0.14 2.11
CA SER A 45 2.87 -0.37 1.46
C SER A 45 1.62 0.38 1.93
N LEU A 46 1.54 0.71 3.23
CA LEU A 46 0.46 1.52 3.78
C LEU A 46 0.48 2.98 3.27
N GLU A 47 1.66 3.58 3.14
CA GLU A 47 1.81 4.94 2.60
C GLU A 47 1.35 5.01 1.13
N GLU A 48 1.69 4.02 0.31
CA GLU A 48 1.22 3.93 -1.08
C GLU A 48 -0.31 3.76 -1.13
N ALA A 49 -0.87 2.89 -0.29
CA ALA A 49 -2.32 2.70 -0.21
C ALA A 49 -3.04 3.99 0.20
N GLN A 50 -2.45 4.75 1.14
CA GLN A 50 -3.00 6.02 1.60
C GLN A 50 -2.98 7.09 0.50
N LYS A 51 -1.90 7.17 -0.29
CA LYS A 51 -1.82 8.06 -1.45
C LYS A 51 -2.92 7.76 -2.48
N LEU A 52 -3.17 6.49 -2.77
CA LEU A 52 -4.24 6.10 -3.71
C LEU A 52 -5.62 6.58 -3.23
N LEU A 53 -5.90 6.48 -1.93
CA LEU A 53 -7.13 6.99 -1.34
C LEU A 53 -7.22 8.52 -1.40
N GLU A 54 -6.12 9.22 -1.12
CA GLU A 54 -6.08 10.68 -1.22
C GLU A 54 -6.31 11.16 -2.65
N GLU A 55 -5.68 10.52 -3.64
CA GLU A 55 -5.92 10.80 -5.06
C GLU A 55 -7.38 10.55 -5.45
N ALA A 56 -7.96 9.42 -5.04
CA ALA A 56 -9.36 9.11 -5.33
C ALA A 56 -10.30 10.14 -4.70
N LYS A 57 -10.02 10.59 -3.46
CA LYS A 57 -10.80 11.61 -2.78
C LYS A 57 -10.66 12.99 -3.44
N LEU A 58 -9.46 13.33 -3.89
CA LEU A 58 -9.20 14.57 -4.62
C LEU A 58 -9.97 14.59 -5.95
N GLN A 59 -9.85 13.52 -6.74
CA GLN A 59 -10.59 13.35 -8.00
C GLN A 59 -12.10 13.46 -7.79
N TYR A 60 -12.63 12.77 -6.77
CA TYR A 60 -14.04 12.87 -6.41
C TYR A 60 -14.46 14.30 -6.09
N THR A 61 -13.68 15.00 -5.25
CA THR A 61 -13.95 16.39 -4.87
C THR A 61 -13.93 17.32 -6.08
N GLN A 62 -13.00 17.09 -7.02
CA GLN A 62 -12.88 17.85 -8.25
C GLN A 62 -14.11 17.69 -9.15
N ILE A 63 -14.58 16.45 -9.35
CA ILE A 63 -15.80 16.13 -10.10
C ILE A 63 -17.03 16.75 -9.44
N GLN A 64 -17.11 16.78 -8.10
CA GLN A 64 -18.21 17.43 -7.38
C GLN A 64 -18.22 18.95 -7.57
N MET A 65 -17.05 19.60 -7.64
CA MET A 65 -16.95 21.05 -7.90
C MET A 65 -17.23 21.41 -9.36
N GLU A 66 -16.83 20.57 -10.33
CA GLU A 66 -17.12 20.80 -11.77
C GLU A 66 -18.60 20.64 -12.12
N ASN A 67 -19.38 19.90 -11.32
CA ASN A 67 -20.81 19.69 -11.53
C ASN A 67 -21.71 20.68 -10.75
N GLN A 68 -21.13 21.70 -10.11
CA GLN A 68 -21.84 22.83 -9.47
C GLN A 68 -21.71 24.10 -10.30
#